data_AF-A0A1M4T996-F1
#
_entry.id   AF-A0A1M4T996-F1
#
_cell.length_a   1.000
_cell.length_b   1.000
_cell.length_c   1.000
_cell.angle_alpha   90.00
_cell.angle_beta   90.00
_cell.angle_gamma   90.00
#
_symmetry.space_group_name_H-M   'P 1'
#
loop_
_entity.id
_entity.type
_entity.pdbx_description
1 polymer ?
#
loop_
_entity_poly.entity_id
_entity_poly.type
_entity_poly.pdbx_seq_one_letter_code
_entity_poly.pdbx_strand_id
1 'polypeptide(L)'
;MDKVTNLNVGAINPYALTEALVGRKIDWTNKASIEIMEDALETDYSELFDMKFNSPIFAGLKLNKENMAEPVKASEITIRGDNDSDTPDVSELKTLEELKKVGINNINATTIRSGVLTRGILNLKLEVPELDKTISKTRLSKPLANILLGAGAGSSADWTPGNGVWKDMGDFFKDVTEFSDPVQGAIGNCYFIAALSAIAWADPYRIIHRNRATGTGEADRVNAIQFYSKGGGKNAPTKLVEVTDKTIVRTSNNQPIYCRSRDAGEIYPALYEKAFAKWILKTNSDKPDITKTAFGDPVKATAQLNNKSTHYYNTSGRTGSKLFSIVRENSASYKTIHPMTAWTYGSSKDYTGTNVVGNHAYTVLGWAYKNSKSYIILRNPWGVTEPAGLNTYQGVLSFFDKSFWRPINMIGNDGVFAIEANSFQKLFAGLGVAK
;
A
#
# COMPACT_ATOMS: atom_id res chain seq x y z
N MET A 1 -7.51 25.48 5.83
CA MET A 1 -7.46 24.22 5.06
C MET A 1 -6.60 24.47 3.86
N ASP A 2 -5.86 23.47 3.42
CA ASP A 2 -4.87 23.67 2.36
C ASP A 2 -5.44 23.21 1.01
N LYS A 3 -5.03 23.88 -0.07
CA LYS A 3 -5.36 23.44 -1.43
C LYS A 3 -4.36 22.37 -1.84
N VAL A 4 -4.79 21.12 -1.82
CA VAL A 4 -4.00 19.97 -2.29
C VAL A 4 -4.64 19.44 -3.57
N THR A 5 -3.84 19.25 -4.60
CA THR A 5 -4.29 18.72 -5.89
C THR A 5 -3.28 17.69 -6.39
N ASN A 6 -3.78 16.65 -7.06
CA ASN A 6 -2.97 15.66 -7.78
C ASN A 6 -1.99 14.84 -6.91
N LEU A 7 -2.44 14.37 -5.74
CA LEU A 7 -1.69 13.38 -4.96
C LEU A 7 -1.61 12.04 -5.71
N ASN A 8 -0.42 11.45 -5.74
CA ASN A 8 -0.14 10.12 -6.31
C ASN A 8 0.43 9.19 -5.22
N VAL A 9 -0.28 9.10 -4.10
CA VAL A 9 0.11 8.25 -2.96
C VAL A 9 -0.22 6.81 -3.29
N GLY A 10 0.75 5.92 -3.12
CA GLY A 10 0.61 4.50 -3.43
C GLY A 10 1.92 3.74 -3.35
N ALA A 11 2.14 3.05 -2.23
CA ALA A 11 3.14 1.99 -2.10
C ALA A 11 2.44 0.63 -2.23
N ILE A 12 3.02 -0.31 -2.99
CA ILE A 12 2.49 -1.67 -3.14
C ILE A 12 2.74 -2.45 -1.84
N ASN A 13 1.79 -3.29 -1.42
CA ASN A 13 2.03 -4.22 -0.31
C ASN A 13 3.11 -5.24 -0.71
N PRO A 14 4.32 -5.20 -0.12
CA PRO A 14 5.42 -6.06 -0.54
C PRO A 14 5.13 -7.54 -0.24
N TYR A 15 4.41 -7.85 0.84
CA TYR A 15 4.06 -9.23 1.18
C TYR A 15 3.12 -9.83 0.14
N ALA A 16 2.04 -9.12 -0.19
CA ALA A 16 1.10 -9.57 -1.21
C ALA A 16 1.76 -9.61 -2.60
N LEU A 17 2.69 -8.70 -2.89
CA LEU A 17 3.46 -8.70 -4.13
C LEU A 17 4.41 -9.90 -4.20
N THR A 18 5.13 -10.22 -3.12
CA THR A 18 6.00 -11.39 -3.02
C THR A 18 5.19 -12.68 -3.17
N GLU A 19 4.07 -12.83 -2.44
CA GLU A 19 3.12 -13.95 -2.66
C GLU A 19 2.71 -14.03 -4.13
N ALA A 20 2.53 -12.85 -4.75
CA ALA A 20 2.12 -12.77 -6.12
C ALA A 20 3.18 -13.21 -7.14
N LEU A 21 4.45 -12.97 -6.83
CA LEU A 21 5.58 -13.35 -7.67
C LEU A 21 5.96 -14.82 -7.45
N VAL A 22 6.02 -15.27 -6.19
CA VAL A 22 6.45 -16.63 -5.82
C VAL A 22 5.36 -17.68 -5.97
N GLY A 23 4.09 -17.27 -6.08
CA GLY A 23 2.96 -18.17 -6.32
C GLY A 23 2.53 -19.02 -5.12
N ARG A 24 2.94 -18.65 -3.90
CA ARG A 24 2.55 -19.32 -2.65
C ARG A 24 2.34 -18.31 -1.52
N LYS A 25 1.63 -18.72 -0.46
CA LYS A 25 1.53 -17.96 0.78
C LYS A 25 2.92 -17.80 1.40
N ILE A 26 3.15 -16.65 2.01
CA ILE A 26 4.23 -16.48 3.00
C ILE A 26 3.61 -16.07 4.33
N ASP A 27 4.30 -16.34 5.43
CA ASP A 27 3.85 -15.91 6.74
C ASP A 27 4.31 -14.48 6.98
N TRP A 28 3.40 -13.51 6.91
CA TRP A 28 3.73 -12.08 7.01
C TRP A 28 4.25 -11.70 8.41
N THR A 29 4.09 -12.59 9.40
CA THR A 29 4.53 -12.39 10.78
C THR A 29 5.92 -12.96 11.05
N ASN A 30 6.40 -13.84 10.17
CA ASN A 30 7.67 -14.55 10.34
C ASN A 30 8.82 -13.77 9.70
N LYS A 31 9.91 -13.56 10.45
CA LYS A 31 11.12 -12.90 9.96
C LYS A 31 11.79 -13.66 8.81
N ALA A 32 11.64 -14.99 8.73
CA ALA A 32 12.14 -15.77 7.60
C ALA A 32 11.48 -15.38 6.27
N SER A 33 10.28 -14.77 6.29
CA SER A 33 9.64 -14.25 5.09
C SER A 33 10.31 -12.98 4.55
N ILE A 34 11.19 -12.33 5.33
CA ILE A 34 11.95 -11.17 4.89
C ILE A 34 12.94 -11.59 3.80
N GLU A 35 13.69 -12.68 3.99
CA GLU A 35 14.65 -13.18 3.00
C GLU A 35 13.94 -13.50 1.66
N ILE A 36 12.78 -14.17 1.72
CA ILE A 36 11.96 -14.47 0.52
C ILE A 36 11.52 -13.16 -0.18
N MET A 37 11.21 -12.13 0.59
CA MET A 37 10.81 -10.83 0.06
C MET A 37 11.98 -10.07 -0.57
N GLU A 38 13.13 -10.05 0.09
CA GLU A 38 14.36 -9.44 -0.42
C GLU A 38 14.81 -10.13 -1.71
N ASP A 39 14.73 -11.46 -1.78
CA ASP A 39 15.05 -12.23 -2.99
C ASP A 39 14.04 -11.94 -4.12
N ALA A 40 12.74 -11.97 -3.82
CA ALA A 40 11.71 -11.79 -4.84
C ALA A 40 11.62 -10.34 -5.36
N LEU A 41 11.99 -9.37 -4.53
CA LEU A 41 11.96 -7.94 -4.86
C LEU A 41 13.35 -7.38 -5.19
N GLU A 42 14.40 -8.19 -5.05
CA GLU A 42 15.81 -7.83 -5.27
C GLU A 42 16.17 -6.49 -4.61
N THR A 43 15.71 -6.28 -3.37
CA THR A 43 15.89 -5.05 -2.61
C THR A 43 15.91 -5.38 -1.13
N ASP A 44 16.93 -4.91 -0.42
CA ASP A 44 17.05 -5.06 1.02
C ASP A 44 15.81 -4.50 1.74
N TYR A 45 15.32 -5.20 2.75
CA TYR A 45 14.11 -4.84 3.48
C TYR A 45 14.21 -3.45 4.12
N SER A 46 15.42 -3.08 4.56
CA SER A 46 15.69 -1.75 5.12
C SER A 46 15.56 -0.59 4.12
N GLU A 47 15.58 -0.90 2.82
CA GLU A 47 15.50 0.04 1.70
C GLU A 47 14.14 0.01 0.99
N LEU A 48 13.34 -1.07 1.17
CA LEU A 48 12.02 -1.22 0.54
C LEU A 48 11.10 -0.03 0.77
N PHE A 49 11.13 0.57 1.96
CA PHE A 49 10.12 1.52 2.42
C PHE A 49 10.43 2.98 2.12
N ASP A 50 11.51 3.28 1.40
CA ASP A 50 11.88 4.66 1.04
C ASP A 50 12.18 4.78 -0.46
N MET A 51 11.44 5.66 -1.15
CA MET A 51 11.48 5.81 -2.60
C MET A 51 12.86 6.23 -3.14
N LYS A 52 13.72 6.82 -2.30
CA LYS A 52 15.09 7.19 -2.71
C LYS A 52 15.96 5.98 -3.09
N PHE A 53 15.64 4.79 -2.55
CA PHE A 53 16.37 3.55 -2.85
C PHE A 53 15.81 2.80 -4.07
N ASN A 54 14.97 3.45 -4.88
CA ASN A 54 14.42 2.87 -6.10
C ASN A 54 13.62 1.58 -5.93
N SER A 55 13.13 1.29 -4.72
CA SER A 55 12.39 0.06 -4.42
C SER A 55 11.24 -0.22 -5.42
N PRO A 56 11.06 -1.48 -5.86
CA PRO A 56 10.00 -1.88 -6.79
C PRO A 56 8.59 -1.67 -6.24
N ILE A 57 8.40 -1.49 -4.93
CA ILE A 57 7.06 -1.22 -4.37
C ILE A 57 6.51 0.16 -4.78
N PHE A 58 7.35 1.00 -5.39
CA PHE A 58 7.01 2.31 -5.96
C PHE A 58 6.93 2.28 -7.49
N ALA A 59 6.80 1.10 -8.11
CA ALA A 59 6.75 0.92 -9.55
C ALA A 59 5.89 1.98 -10.27
N GLY A 60 6.46 2.69 -11.24
CA GLY A 60 5.75 3.72 -12.00
C GLY A 60 5.75 5.12 -11.36
N LEU A 61 6.48 5.34 -10.26
CA LEU A 61 6.61 6.64 -9.60
C LEU A 61 8.07 7.13 -9.52
N LYS A 62 8.24 8.44 -9.37
CA LYS A 62 9.49 9.11 -9.01
C LYS A 62 9.23 10.23 -8.00
N LEU A 63 10.29 10.68 -7.33
CA LEU A 63 10.24 11.84 -6.45
C LEU A 63 10.27 13.13 -7.25
N ASN A 64 9.38 14.05 -6.92
CA ASN A 64 9.42 15.43 -7.41
C ASN A 64 10.25 16.34 -6.47
N LYS A 65 10.33 17.63 -6.78
CA LYS A 65 11.13 18.62 -6.03
C LYS A 65 10.59 18.87 -4.62
N GLU A 66 9.30 18.63 -4.40
CA GLU A 66 8.62 18.79 -3.12
C GLU A 66 8.68 17.52 -2.24
N ASN A 67 9.50 16.53 -2.61
CA ASN A 67 9.61 15.25 -1.91
C ASN A 67 8.29 14.46 -1.88
N MET A 68 7.49 14.61 -2.92
CA MET A 68 6.24 13.90 -3.17
C MET A 68 6.37 13.04 -4.43
N ALA A 69 5.50 12.03 -4.58
CA ALA A 69 5.53 11.17 -5.74
C ALA A 69 4.80 11.77 -6.95
N GLU A 70 5.39 11.57 -8.13
CA GLU A 70 4.76 11.80 -9.42
C GLU A 70 4.92 10.58 -10.34
N PRO A 71 3.95 10.29 -11.23
CA PRO A 71 4.07 9.21 -12.19
C PRO A 71 5.22 9.44 -13.18
N VAL A 72 5.95 8.38 -13.50
CA VAL A 72 6.88 8.41 -14.64
C VAL A 72 6.12 8.21 -15.95
N LYS A 73 6.72 8.62 -17.07
CA LYS A 73 6.16 8.29 -18.39
C LYS A 73 6.26 6.79 -18.65
N ALA A 74 5.35 6.23 -19.42
CA ALA A 74 5.39 4.82 -19.80
C ALA A 74 6.71 4.43 -20.50
N SER A 75 7.32 5.36 -21.26
CA SER A 75 8.62 5.16 -21.91
C SER A 75 9.81 5.11 -20.95
N GLU A 76 9.65 5.57 -19.71
CA GLU A 76 10.68 5.49 -18.66
C GLU A 76 10.63 4.13 -17.93
N ILE A 77 9.56 3.34 -18.13
CA ILE A 77 9.44 2.00 -17.56
C ILE A 77 10.02 0.99 -18.54
N THR A 78 10.97 0.20 -18.07
CA THR A 78 11.62 -0.86 -18.84
C THR A 78 11.28 -2.22 -18.26
N ILE A 79 11.15 -3.22 -19.13
CA ILE A 79 10.99 -4.61 -18.73
C ILE A 79 12.33 -5.31 -18.91
N ARG A 80 12.84 -5.87 -17.82
CA ARG A 80 14.11 -6.61 -17.80
C ARG A 80 14.05 -7.84 -18.70
N GLY A 81 15.15 -8.13 -19.41
CA GLY A 81 15.29 -9.32 -20.25
C GLY A 81 15.43 -10.61 -19.44
N ASP A 82 15.25 -11.77 -20.07
CA ASP A 82 15.31 -13.06 -19.35
C ASP A 82 16.72 -13.39 -18.86
N ASN A 83 17.76 -12.99 -19.59
CA ASN A 83 19.18 -13.25 -19.23
C ASN A 83 19.76 -12.22 -18.25
N ASP A 84 18.96 -11.24 -17.81
CA ASP A 84 19.42 -10.17 -16.93
C ASP A 84 19.30 -10.53 -15.44
N SER A 85 18.64 -11.64 -15.09
CA SER A 85 18.57 -12.14 -13.71
C SER A 85 19.78 -12.99 -13.28
N ASP A 86 20.64 -13.36 -14.21
CA ASP A 86 21.78 -14.25 -13.92
C ASP A 86 22.83 -13.48 -13.11
N THR A 87 22.90 -13.79 -11.81
CA THR A 87 23.98 -13.29 -10.94
C THR A 87 25.28 -13.89 -11.45
N PRO A 88 26.29 -13.07 -11.81
CA PRO A 88 27.56 -13.61 -12.25
C PRO A 88 28.19 -14.45 -11.14
N ASP A 89 28.59 -15.67 -11.47
CA ASP A 89 29.31 -16.52 -10.52
C ASP A 89 30.71 -15.94 -10.29
N VAL A 90 30.98 -15.53 -9.04
CA VAL A 90 32.27 -14.97 -8.61
C VAL A 90 33.07 -15.94 -7.74
N SER A 91 32.55 -17.15 -7.47
CA SER A 91 33.16 -18.11 -6.55
C SER A 91 34.51 -18.66 -7.05
N GLU A 92 34.67 -18.74 -8.37
CA GLU A 92 35.88 -19.22 -9.04
C GLU A 92 36.94 -18.12 -9.24
N LEU A 93 36.63 -16.86 -8.93
CA LEU A 93 37.55 -15.74 -9.09
C LEU A 93 38.57 -15.70 -7.94
N LYS A 94 39.85 -15.64 -8.27
CA LYS A 94 40.96 -15.70 -7.31
C LYS A 94 41.61 -14.36 -7.04
N THR A 95 41.45 -13.38 -7.95
CA THR A 95 42.04 -12.05 -7.80
C THR A 95 41.03 -10.95 -8.16
N LEU A 96 41.26 -9.74 -7.63
CA LEU A 96 40.42 -8.57 -7.93
C LEU A 96 40.42 -8.19 -9.41
N GLU A 97 41.49 -8.50 -10.15
CA GLU A 97 41.56 -8.23 -11.59
C GLU A 97 40.59 -9.13 -12.39
N GLU A 98 40.32 -10.34 -11.90
CA GLU A 98 39.41 -11.27 -12.56
C GLU A 98 37.94 -10.83 -12.49
N LEU A 99 37.60 -9.87 -11.64
CA LEU A 99 36.27 -9.27 -11.60
C LEU A 99 35.90 -8.60 -12.95
N LYS A 100 36.88 -8.26 -13.79
CA LYS A 100 36.64 -7.81 -15.18
C LYS A 100 35.92 -8.87 -16.02
N LYS A 101 36.15 -10.17 -15.76
CA LYS A 101 35.51 -11.28 -16.48
C LYS A 101 34.00 -11.31 -16.29
N VAL A 102 33.52 -10.79 -15.16
CA VAL A 102 32.10 -10.68 -14.82
C VAL A 102 31.55 -9.27 -15.06
N GLY A 103 32.28 -8.40 -15.78
CA GLY A 103 31.83 -7.07 -16.19
C GLY A 103 32.28 -5.91 -15.30
N ILE A 104 33.06 -6.16 -14.24
CA ILE A 104 33.59 -5.11 -13.34
C ILE A 104 34.90 -4.57 -13.91
N ASN A 105 34.77 -3.61 -14.84
CA ASN A 105 35.92 -3.15 -15.62
C ASN A 105 36.92 -2.28 -14.83
N ASN A 106 36.47 -1.60 -13.78
CA ASN A 106 37.29 -0.62 -13.04
C ASN A 106 37.20 -0.78 -11.51
N ILE A 107 37.65 -1.93 -11.01
CA ILE A 107 37.65 -2.28 -9.58
C ILE A 107 38.33 -1.23 -8.68
N ASN A 108 39.34 -0.52 -9.20
CA ASN A 108 40.09 0.48 -8.44
C ASN A 108 39.30 1.77 -8.17
N ALA A 109 38.26 2.04 -8.97
CA ALA A 109 37.36 3.17 -8.80
C ALA A 109 36.03 2.79 -8.14
N THR A 110 35.82 1.49 -7.85
CA THR A 110 34.61 0.96 -7.26
C THR A 110 34.47 1.40 -5.80
N THR A 111 33.32 1.97 -5.44
CA THR A 111 33.06 2.46 -4.08
C THR A 111 32.97 1.29 -3.09
N ILE A 112 33.66 1.41 -1.96
CA ILE A 112 33.54 0.47 -0.83
C ILE A 112 32.39 0.95 0.06
N ARG A 113 31.29 0.18 0.11
CA ARG A 113 30.13 0.45 0.97
C ARG A 113 30.44 0.15 2.44
N SER A 114 31.16 -0.93 2.69
CA SER A 114 31.62 -1.31 4.03
C SER A 114 32.79 -2.29 3.95
N GLY A 115 33.66 -2.28 4.95
CA GLY A 115 34.76 -3.22 5.09
C GLY A 115 34.87 -3.76 6.52
N VAL A 116 35.06 -5.06 6.66
CA VAL A 116 35.29 -5.71 7.96
C VAL A 116 36.54 -6.58 7.88
N LEU A 117 37.53 -6.27 8.71
CA LEU A 117 38.75 -7.07 8.87
C LEU A 117 38.60 -8.00 10.06
N THR A 118 38.53 -9.30 9.81
CA THR A 118 38.38 -10.32 10.85
C THR A 118 39.46 -11.38 10.68
N ARG A 119 40.34 -11.53 11.68
CA ARG A 119 41.42 -12.55 11.69
C ARG A 119 42.27 -12.55 10.40
N GLY A 120 42.61 -11.38 9.90
CA GLY A 120 43.41 -11.23 8.66
C GLY A 120 42.62 -11.36 7.36
N ILE A 121 41.31 -11.61 7.42
CA ILE A 121 40.42 -11.68 6.25
C ILE A 121 39.66 -10.36 6.10
N LEU A 122 39.90 -9.67 4.99
CA LEU A 122 39.20 -8.43 4.65
C LEU A 122 37.93 -8.75 3.84
N ASN A 123 36.77 -8.53 4.44
CA ASN A 123 35.48 -8.65 3.77
C ASN A 123 35.02 -7.27 3.31
N LEU A 124 34.97 -7.04 2.00
CA LEU A 124 34.50 -5.79 1.40
C LEU A 124 33.11 -5.98 0.78
N LYS A 125 32.19 -5.04 1.05
CA LYS A 125 31.00 -4.85 0.24
C LYS A 125 31.29 -3.72 -0.75
N LEU A 126 31.29 -4.06 -2.02
CA LEU A 126 31.56 -3.14 -3.12
C LEU A 126 30.25 -2.73 -3.79
N GLU A 127 30.16 -1.47 -4.21
CA GLU A 127 29.05 -0.99 -5.02
C GLU A 127 29.43 -1.09 -6.50
N VAL A 128 28.70 -1.90 -7.27
CA VAL A 128 29.02 -2.21 -8.68
C VAL A 128 27.84 -1.84 -9.58
N PRO A 129 27.64 -0.54 -9.90
CA PRO A 129 26.47 -0.08 -10.62
C PRO A 129 26.33 -0.67 -12.03
N GLU A 130 27.44 -1.05 -12.68
CA GLU A 130 27.40 -1.64 -14.03
C GLU A 130 26.71 -3.00 -14.07
N LEU A 131 26.67 -3.70 -12.93
CA LEU A 131 26.00 -4.98 -12.77
C LEU A 131 24.62 -4.86 -12.11
N ASP A 132 24.19 -3.64 -11.79
CA ASP A 132 22.88 -3.40 -11.21
C ASP A 132 21.77 -3.57 -12.26
N LYS A 133 21.39 -4.84 -12.45
CA LYS A 133 20.23 -5.27 -13.23
C LYS A 133 19.03 -5.59 -12.35
N THR A 134 19.06 -5.15 -11.09
CA THR A 134 18.00 -5.45 -10.15
C THR A 134 16.68 -4.82 -10.58
N ILE A 135 15.57 -5.41 -10.13
CA ILE A 135 14.28 -4.77 -10.32
C ILE A 135 14.17 -3.50 -9.47
N SER A 136 13.46 -2.52 -9.97
CA SER A 136 13.31 -1.21 -9.34
C SER A 136 11.96 -0.58 -9.68
N LYS A 137 11.71 0.62 -9.16
CA LYS A 137 10.49 1.38 -9.48
C LYS A 137 10.31 1.72 -10.98
N THR A 138 11.35 1.60 -11.81
CA THR A 138 11.27 1.84 -13.27
C THR A 138 11.81 0.70 -14.12
N ARG A 139 12.41 -0.35 -13.54
CA ARG A 139 12.83 -1.56 -14.23
C ARG A 139 12.11 -2.76 -13.61
N LEU A 140 11.15 -3.33 -14.32
CA LEU A 140 10.33 -4.44 -13.81
C LEU A 140 10.72 -5.76 -14.45
N SER A 141 10.60 -6.87 -13.71
CA SER A 141 10.59 -8.20 -14.32
C SER A 141 9.28 -8.42 -15.11
N LYS A 142 9.27 -9.37 -16.05
CA LYS A 142 8.03 -9.73 -16.79
C LYS A 142 6.87 -10.14 -15.86
N PRO A 143 7.07 -10.98 -14.83
CA PRO A 143 6.00 -11.30 -13.88
C PRO A 143 5.47 -10.07 -13.14
N LEU A 144 6.37 -9.17 -12.72
CA LEU A 144 6.01 -7.94 -12.02
C LEU A 144 5.18 -7.02 -12.93
N ALA A 145 5.60 -6.83 -14.18
CA ALA A 145 4.87 -6.03 -15.16
C ALA A 145 3.46 -6.58 -15.44
N ASN A 146 3.31 -7.91 -15.52
CA ASN A 146 2.02 -8.56 -15.72
C ASN A 146 1.04 -8.31 -14.56
N ILE A 147 1.55 -8.16 -13.33
CA ILE A 147 0.74 -7.87 -12.14
C ILE A 147 0.42 -6.37 -12.05
N LEU A 148 1.33 -5.48 -12.47
CA LEU A 148 1.28 -4.06 -12.14
C LEU A 148 0.87 -3.11 -13.28
N LEU A 149 1.13 -3.44 -14.55
CA LEU A 149 0.93 -2.49 -15.66
C LEU A 149 -0.34 -2.77 -16.47
N GLY A 150 -0.84 -4.01 -16.40
CA GLY A 150 -1.92 -4.53 -17.24
C GLY A 150 -1.45 -4.68 -18.70
N ALA A 151 -1.72 -5.82 -19.34
CA ALA A 151 -1.63 -5.89 -20.80
C ALA A 151 -2.60 -4.85 -21.38
N GLY A 152 -2.23 -4.15 -22.46
CA GLY A 152 -2.97 -3.04 -23.07
C GLY A 152 -4.35 -3.35 -23.64
N ALA A 153 -5.18 -4.11 -22.93
CA ALA A 153 -6.61 -4.23 -23.16
C ALA A 153 -7.22 -2.83 -23.03
N GLY A 154 -7.83 -2.35 -24.12
CA GLY A 154 -8.55 -1.09 -24.13
C GLY A 154 -9.59 -1.04 -22.99
N SER A 155 -9.97 0.17 -22.57
CA SER A 155 -10.81 0.43 -21.39
C SER A 155 -12.19 -0.27 -21.38
N SER A 156 -12.60 -0.94 -22.46
CA SER A 156 -13.86 -1.67 -22.59
C SER A 156 -13.75 -3.20 -22.53
N ALA A 157 -12.55 -3.78 -22.55
CA ALA A 157 -12.36 -5.23 -22.60
C ALA A 157 -12.21 -5.86 -21.21
N ASP A 158 -12.60 -7.13 -21.10
CA ASP A 158 -12.34 -7.95 -19.91
C ASP A 158 -10.84 -8.08 -19.68
N TRP A 159 -10.40 -7.82 -18.45
CA TRP A 159 -9.01 -7.93 -18.04
C TRP A 159 -8.81 -8.96 -16.93
N THR A 160 -7.71 -9.69 -16.98
CA THR A 160 -7.27 -10.63 -15.94
C THR A 160 -5.75 -10.64 -15.91
N PRO A 161 -5.10 -10.54 -14.74
CA PRO A 161 -3.64 -10.59 -14.68
C PRO A 161 -3.14 -11.99 -15.03
N GLY A 162 -1.85 -12.10 -15.40
CA GLY A 162 -1.21 -13.40 -15.57
C GLY A 162 -1.36 -14.28 -14.32
N ASN A 163 -1.68 -15.56 -14.51
CA ASN A 163 -1.98 -16.54 -13.44
C ASN A 163 -3.19 -16.20 -12.54
N GLY A 164 -3.99 -15.20 -12.91
CA GLY A 164 -5.23 -14.85 -12.23
C GLY A 164 -6.47 -15.47 -12.86
N VAL A 165 -7.53 -15.60 -12.07
CA VAL A 165 -8.88 -15.98 -12.49
C VAL A 165 -9.90 -15.23 -11.65
N TRP A 166 -11.04 -14.89 -12.25
CA TRP A 166 -12.17 -14.27 -11.56
C TRP A 166 -13.08 -15.34 -10.97
N LYS A 167 -13.16 -15.41 -9.63
CA LYS A 167 -13.89 -16.46 -8.91
C LYS A 167 -14.64 -15.87 -7.72
N ASP A 168 -15.82 -16.41 -7.44
CA ASP A 168 -16.54 -16.15 -6.20
C ASP A 168 -15.85 -16.91 -5.05
N MET A 169 -15.46 -16.17 -4.03
CA MET A 169 -14.63 -16.67 -2.92
C MET A 169 -15.34 -16.62 -1.57
N GLY A 170 -16.60 -16.19 -1.52
CA GLY A 170 -17.39 -16.18 -0.29
C GLY A 170 -18.41 -15.05 -0.25
N ASP A 171 -18.80 -14.67 0.96
CA ASP A 171 -19.93 -13.78 1.21
C ASP A 171 -19.49 -12.31 1.27
N PHE A 172 -20.42 -11.40 0.96
CA PHE A 172 -20.16 -9.96 1.05
C PHE A 172 -19.68 -9.58 2.46
N PHE A 173 -20.40 -10.02 3.48
CA PHE A 173 -20.00 -9.93 4.89
C PHE A 173 -19.99 -11.32 5.51
N LYS A 174 -19.02 -11.58 6.38
CA LYS A 174 -19.11 -12.71 7.32
C LYS A 174 -19.69 -12.28 8.66
N ASP A 175 -19.28 -11.10 9.11
CA ASP A 175 -19.73 -10.50 10.37
C ASP A 175 -20.20 -9.04 10.12
N VAL A 176 -19.90 -8.13 11.04
CA VAL A 176 -20.09 -6.69 10.83
C VAL A 176 -18.86 -6.11 10.13
N THR A 177 -19.02 -5.00 9.44
CA THR A 177 -17.89 -4.28 8.84
C THR A 177 -16.90 -3.83 9.92
N GLU A 178 -15.64 -4.24 9.81
CA GLU A 178 -14.55 -3.79 10.67
C GLU A 178 -13.49 -3.01 9.88
N PHE A 179 -12.80 -2.09 10.57
CA PHE A 179 -11.77 -1.27 9.94
C PHE A 179 -10.54 -2.09 9.49
N SER A 180 -10.39 -3.30 10.04
CA SER A 180 -9.29 -4.23 9.79
C SER A 180 -9.51 -5.12 8.56
N ASP A 181 -10.73 -5.25 8.07
CA ASP A 181 -11.03 -6.14 6.94
C ASP A 181 -10.28 -5.72 5.69
N PRO A 182 -10.28 -4.43 5.28
CA PRO A 182 -9.56 -4.03 4.07
C PRO A 182 -8.05 -4.25 4.24
N VAL A 183 -7.52 -5.21 3.50
CA VAL A 183 -6.09 -5.52 3.39
C VAL A 183 -5.67 -5.32 1.93
N GLN A 184 -4.68 -4.48 1.72
CA GLN A 184 -4.17 -4.15 0.40
C GLN A 184 -3.41 -5.34 -0.22
N GLY A 185 -3.59 -5.55 -1.52
CA GLY A 185 -2.85 -6.57 -2.28
C GLY A 185 -1.68 -6.03 -3.11
N ALA A 186 -1.35 -6.75 -4.17
CA ALA A 186 -0.19 -6.50 -5.04
C ALA A 186 -0.38 -5.31 -6.03
N ILE A 187 -0.91 -4.18 -5.56
CA ILE A 187 -1.03 -2.95 -6.34
C ILE A 187 -0.92 -1.70 -5.46
N GLY A 188 -0.41 -0.59 -6.00
CA GLY A 188 -0.14 0.64 -5.27
C GLY A 188 -1.37 1.52 -5.03
N ASN A 189 -2.47 0.95 -4.54
CA ASN A 189 -3.73 1.67 -4.29
C ASN A 189 -4.06 1.85 -2.81
N CYS A 190 -3.04 1.88 -1.95
CA CYS A 190 -3.15 2.08 -0.50
C CYS A 190 -4.10 3.24 -0.12
N TYR A 191 -4.15 4.30 -0.94
CA TYR A 191 -5.01 5.45 -0.73
C TYR A 191 -6.51 5.08 -0.67
N PHE A 192 -6.93 4.13 -1.50
CA PHE A 192 -8.31 3.65 -1.55
C PHE A 192 -8.59 2.66 -0.42
N ILE A 193 -7.64 1.76 -0.12
CA ILE A 193 -7.80 0.77 0.96
C ILE A 193 -7.83 1.46 2.33
N ALA A 194 -6.95 2.44 2.57
CA ALA A 194 -6.99 3.25 3.78
C ALA A 194 -8.28 4.07 3.88
N ALA A 195 -8.80 4.58 2.75
CA ALA A 195 -10.10 5.25 2.74
C ALA A 195 -11.24 4.30 3.13
N LEU A 196 -11.24 3.07 2.61
CA LEU A 196 -12.25 2.06 2.96
C LEU A 196 -12.21 1.71 4.45
N SER A 197 -11.01 1.50 5.02
CA SER A 197 -10.82 1.33 6.46
C SER A 197 -11.30 2.56 7.27
N ALA A 198 -11.06 3.78 6.78
CA ALA A 198 -11.53 5.00 7.45
C ALA A 198 -13.06 5.09 7.48
N ILE A 199 -13.73 4.67 6.40
CA ILE A 199 -15.19 4.58 6.33
C ILE A 199 -15.70 3.52 7.29
N ALA A 200 -15.19 2.29 7.22
CA ALA A 200 -15.55 1.19 8.13
C ALA A 200 -15.38 1.61 9.60
N TRP A 201 -14.34 2.38 9.91
CA TRP A 201 -14.08 2.86 11.25
C TRP A 201 -15.04 3.94 11.72
N ALA A 202 -15.25 4.99 10.94
CA ALA A 202 -15.93 6.21 11.41
C ALA A 202 -17.39 6.33 10.96
N ASP A 203 -17.76 5.71 9.83
CA ASP A 203 -19.12 5.73 9.26
C ASP A 203 -19.45 4.35 8.63
N PRO A 204 -19.47 3.25 9.43
CA PRO A 204 -19.59 1.87 8.91
C PRO A 204 -20.86 1.64 8.10
N TYR A 205 -21.93 2.38 8.38
CA TYR A 205 -23.22 2.30 7.67
C TYR A 205 -23.14 2.70 6.18
N ARG A 206 -22.00 3.22 5.72
CA ARG A 206 -21.73 3.47 4.30
C ARG A 206 -21.30 2.24 3.54
N ILE A 207 -20.80 1.21 4.23
CA ILE A 207 -20.47 -0.07 3.63
C ILE A 207 -21.72 -0.95 3.74
N ILE A 208 -22.43 -1.08 2.62
CA ILE A 208 -23.75 -1.71 2.57
C ILE A 208 -23.71 -2.88 1.59
N HIS A 209 -24.23 -4.03 2.02
CA HIS A 209 -24.54 -5.15 1.12
C HIS A 209 -25.83 -4.85 0.37
N ARG A 210 -25.74 -4.11 -0.74
CA ARG A 210 -26.88 -3.78 -1.60
C ARG A 210 -26.91 -4.71 -2.81
N ASN A 211 -27.51 -5.88 -2.66
CA ASN A 211 -27.57 -6.90 -3.69
C ASN A 211 -28.96 -7.06 -4.34
N ARG A 212 -29.00 -7.66 -5.52
CA ARG A 212 -30.22 -8.12 -6.19
C ARG A 212 -29.94 -9.30 -7.10
N ALA A 213 -30.95 -10.11 -7.36
CA ALA A 213 -30.89 -11.13 -8.40
C ALA A 213 -30.89 -10.50 -9.81
N THR A 214 -30.19 -11.14 -10.73
CA THR A 214 -30.19 -10.85 -12.18
C THR A 214 -30.75 -11.99 -13.01
N GLY A 215 -31.03 -13.13 -12.38
CA GLY A 215 -31.54 -14.35 -13.00
C GLY A 215 -32.13 -15.29 -11.95
N THR A 216 -32.41 -16.53 -12.35
CA THR A 216 -32.98 -17.56 -11.48
C THR A 216 -31.94 -18.47 -10.82
N GLY A 217 -30.68 -18.42 -11.28
CA GLY A 217 -29.59 -19.19 -10.68
C GLY A 217 -29.10 -18.59 -9.37
N GLU A 218 -28.64 -19.43 -8.45
CA GLU A 218 -28.15 -18.99 -7.13
C GLU A 218 -26.98 -17.99 -7.20
N ALA A 219 -26.17 -18.08 -8.25
CA ALA A 219 -25.04 -17.17 -8.50
C ALA A 219 -25.39 -15.97 -9.39
N ASP A 220 -26.64 -15.85 -9.86
CA ASP A 220 -27.09 -14.75 -10.71
C ASP A 220 -27.45 -13.54 -9.85
N ARG A 221 -26.44 -12.92 -9.25
CA ARG A 221 -26.59 -11.74 -8.39
C ARG A 221 -25.50 -10.71 -8.64
N VAL A 222 -25.85 -9.47 -8.36
CA VAL A 222 -24.93 -8.32 -8.39
C VAL A 222 -25.04 -7.52 -7.10
N ASN A 223 -23.94 -6.89 -6.73
CA ASN A 223 -23.84 -5.90 -5.66
C ASN A 223 -23.71 -4.50 -6.27
N ALA A 224 -24.38 -3.54 -5.66
CA ALA A 224 -24.39 -2.16 -6.08
C ALA A 224 -23.61 -1.28 -5.09
N ILE A 225 -22.51 -0.66 -5.55
CA ILE A 225 -21.63 0.20 -4.76
C ILE A 225 -21.70 1.63 -5.30
N GLN A 226 -21.97 2.60 -4.42
CA GLN A 226 -22.13 4.00 -4.80
C GLN A 226 -20.81 4.75 -4.72
N PHE A 227 -20.46 5.46 -5.80
CA PHE A 227 -19.34 6.42 -5.81
C PHE A 227 -19.80 7.82 -6.19
N TYR A 228 -19.13 8.82 -5.64
CA TYR A 228 -19.44 10.24 -5.83
C TYR A 228 -18.29 10.96 -6.50
N SER A 229 -18.58 11.74 -7.55
CA SER A 229 -17.56 12.54 -8.23
C SER A 229 -16.98 13.60 -7.29
N LYS A 230 -15.65 13.72 -7.25
CA LYS A 230 -14.90 14.77 -6.55
C LYS A 230 -13.90 15.51 -7.46
N GLY A 231 -13.96 15.25 -8.77
CA GLY A 231 -13.05 15.83 -9.76
C GLY A 231 -11.63 15.24 -9.73
N GLY A 232 -10.76 15.78 -10.60
CA GLY A 232 -9.36 15.35 -10.71
C GLY A 232 -9.16 13.94 -11.30
N GLY A 233 -7.96 13.38 -11.14
CA GLY A 233 -7.64 12.01 -11.57
C GLY A 233 -8.41 10.95 -10.75
N LYS A 234 -8.44 9.70 -11.22
CA LYS A 234 -9.17 8.58 -10.57
C LYS A 234 -10.61 8.97 -10.18
N ASN A 235 -11.35 9.50 -11.15
CA ASN A 235 -12.70 10.02 -10.93
C ASN A 235 -13.57 9.78 -12.16
N ALA A 236 -14.87 9.57 -11.91
CA ALA A 236 -15.90 9.51 -12.94
C ALA A 236 -17.17 10.22 -12.43
N PRO A 237 -18.20 10.44 -13.27
CA PRO A 237 -19.48 10.95 -12.79
C PRO A 237 -20.06 10.07 -11.67
N THR A 238 -20.73 10.69 -10.70
CA THR A 238 -21.40 10.00 -9.59
C THR A 238 -22.27 8.87 -10.14
N LYS A 239 -22.07 7.65 -9.65
CA LYS A 239 -22.73 6.46 -10.22
C LYS A 239 -22.86 5.36 -9.17
N LEU A 240 -23.99 4.66 -9.23
CA LEU A 240 -24.18 3.36 -8.59
C LEU A 240 -23.62 2.28 -9.52
N VAL A 241 -22.61 1.55 -9.06
CA VAL A 241 -21.84 0.60 -9.87
C VAL A 241 -22.19 -0.82 -9.46
N GLU A 242 -22.69 -1.60 -10.41
CA GLU A 242 -23.01 -3.02 -10.21
C GLU A 242 -21.81 -3.91 -10.56
N VAL A 243 -21.51 -4.87 -9.69
CA VAL A 243 -20.47 -5.91 -9.88
C VAL A 243 -20.95 -7.26 -9.35
N THR A 244 -20.51 -8.37 -9.96
CA THR A 244 -20.73 -9.72 -9.39
C THR A 244 -19.79 -10.00 -8.22
N ASP A 245 -20.06 -11.08 -7.47
CA ASP A 245 -19.25 -11.59 -6.34
C ASP A 245 -17.85 -12.10 -6.75
N LYS A 246 -17.54 -12.16 -8.06
CA LYS A 246 -16.25 -12.67 -8.54
C LYS A 246 -15.13 -11.67 -8.25
N THR A 247 -14.07 -12.14 -7.60
CA THR A 247 -12.82 -11.42 -7.29
C THR A 247 -11.63 -12.10 -7.97
N ILE A 248 -10.47 -11.41 -8.04
CA ILE A 248 -9.27 -11.97 -8.68
C ILE A 248 -8.48 -12.80 -7.67
N VAL A 249 -8.37 -14.10 -7.97
CA VAL A 249 -7.52 -15.05 -7.25
C VAL A 249 -6.55 -15.75 -8.18
N ARG A 250 -5.52 -16.37 -7.61
CA ARG A 250 -4.59 -17.21 -8.37
C ARG A 250 -5.25 -18.48 -8.84
N THR A 251 -4.96 -18.88 -10.07
CA THR A 251 -5.43 -20.14 -10.65
C THR A 251 -4.89 -21.36 -9.89
N SER A 252 -3.67 -21.29 -9.35
CA SER A 252 -3.01 -22.44 -8.71
C SER A 252 -3.55 -22.79 -7.33
N ASN A 253 -3.98 -21.80 -6.54
CA ASN A 253 -4.26 -22.00 -5.11
C ASN A 253 -5.39 -21.11 -4.55
N ASN A 254 -6.12 -20.40 -5.41
CA ASN A 254 -7.19 -19.46 -5.04
C ASN A 254 -6.78 -18.33 -4.07
N GLN A 255 -5.50 -17.99 -3.97
CA GLN A 255 -5.07 -16.85 -3.15
C GLN A 255 -5.40 -15.52 -3.82
N PRO A 256 -5.91 -14.51 -3.08
CA PRO A 256 -6.15 -13.18 -3.62
C PRO A 256 -4.86 -12.51 -4.13
N ILE A 257 -4.91 -11.95 -5.33
CA ILE A 257 -3.77 -11.19 -5.90
C ILE A 257 -3.82 -9.72 -5.43
N TYR A 258 -5.00 -9.11 -5.46
CA TYR A 258 -5.21 -7.71 -5.06
C TYR A 258 -5.89 -7.62 -3.69
N CYS A 259 -6.74 -6.60 -3.46
CA CYS A 259 -7.36 -6.39 -2.17
C CYS A 259 -8.11 -7.65 -1.70
N ARG A 260 -8.07 -7.89 -0.38
CA ARG A 260 -8.72 -9.01 0.29
C ARG A 260 -9.28 -8.55 1.64
N SER A 261 -10.22 -9.31 2.19
CA SER A 261 -10.55 -9.19 3.61
C SER A 261 -9.46 -9.86 4.47
N ARG A 262 -9.27 -9.36 5.69
CA ARG A 262 -8.55 -10.07 6.76
C ARG A 262 -9.25 -11.39 7.08
N ASP A 263 -10.57 -11.42 7.02
CA ASP A 263 -11.38 -12.59 7.33
C ASP A 263 -11.58 -13.44 6.07
N ALA A 264 -11.09 -14.68 6.14
CA ALA A 264 -11.10 -15.58 5.01
C ALA A 264 -12.53 -15.85 4.54
N GLY A 265 -12.82 -15.60 3.27
CA GLY A 265 -14.14 -15.79 2.67
C GLY A 265 -15.09 -14.60 2.82
N GLU A 266 -14.64 -13.47 3.34
CA GLU A 266 -15.33 -12.19 3.19
C GLU A 266 -14.76 -11.42 1.99
N ILE A 267 -15.62 -10.89 1.12
CA ILE A 267 -15.18 -10.33 -0.17
C ILE A 267 -15.46 -8.84 -0.36
N TYR A 268 -16.18 -8.15 0.55
CA TYR A 268 -16.52 -6.74 0.30
C TYR A 268 -15.31 -5.84 -0.01
N PRO A 269 -14.11 -5.97 0.61
CA PRO A 269 -13.01 -5.06 0.29
C PRO A 269 -12.56 -5.19 -1.17
N ALA A 270 -12.48 -6.44 -1.65
CA ALA A 270 -12.17 -6.76 -3.03
C ALA A 270 -13.27 -6.29 -4.00
N LEU A 271 -14.54 -6.38 -3.60
CA LEU A 271 -15.67 -5.88 -4.41
C LEU A 271 -15.67 -4.35 -4.51
N TYR A 272 -15.33 -3.63 -3.44
CA TYR A 272 -15.15 -2.17 -3.48
C TYR A 272 -13.99 -1.77 -4.39
N GLU A 273 -12.86 -2.47 -4.35
CA GLU A 273 -11.74 -2.24 -5.27
C GLU A 273 -12.15 -2.48 -6.73
N LYS A 274 -12.83 -3.61 -7.01
CA LYS A 274 -13.37 -3.95 -8.32
C LYS A 274 -14.35 -2.90 -8.83
N ALA A 275 -15.32 -2.50 -8.03
CA ALA A 275 -16.31 -1.50 -8.41
C ALA A 275 -15.68 -0.12 -8.61
N PHE A 276 -14.66 0.24 -7.81
CA PHE A 276 -13.90 1.47 -8.00
C PHE A 276 -13.13 1.46 -9.32
N ALA A 277 -12.44 0.37 -9.65
CA ALA A 277 -11.78 0.21 -10.95
C ALA A 277 -12.78 0.34 -12.12
N LYS A 278 -13.93 -0.33 -12.02
CA LYS A 278 -15.02 -0.24 -13.00
C LYS A 278 -15.51 1.21 -13.17
N TRP A 279 -15.68 1.92 -12.05
CA TRP A 279 -16.14 3.30 -12.01
C TRP A 279 -15.18 4.26 -12.70
N ILE A 280 -13.90 4.27 -12.30
CA ILE A 280 -12.90 5.21 -12.82
C ILE A 280 -12.58 4.94 -14.30
N LEU A 281 -12.68 3.69 -14.75
CA LEU A 281 -12.47 3.30 -16.14
C LEU A 281 -13.70 3.55 -17.01
N LYS A 282 -14.86 3.84 -16.40
CA LYS A 282 -16.14 4.03 -17.10
C LYS A 282 -16.48 2.83 -17.99
N THR A 283 -16.14 1.63 -17.53
CA THR A 283 -16.38 0.38 -18.25
C THR A 283 -17.64 -0.32 -17.75
N ASN A 284 -18.24 -1.12 -18.62
CA ASN A 284 -19.35 -2.01 -18.25
C ASN A 284 -18.88 -3.43 -17.92
N SER A 285 -17.63 -3.77 -18.24
CA SER A 285 -17.05 -5.07 -17.92
C SER A 285 -17.11 -5.34 -16.41
N ASP A 286 -17.43 -6.58 -16.05
CA ASP A 286 -17.31 -7.09 -14.68
C ASP A 286 -15.88 -7.54 -14.34
N LYS A 287 -14.95 -7.41 -15.29
CA LYS A 287 -13.53 -7.71 -15.12
C LYS A 287 -12.68 -6.47 -15.44
N PRO A 288 -12.87 -5.36 -14.70
CA PRO A 288 -12.11 -4.13 -14.94
C PRO A 288 -10.61 -4.34 -14.65
N ASP A 289 -9.76 -3.56 -15.33
CA ASP A 289 -8.32 -3.55 -15.08
C ASP A 289 -8.00 -2.90 -13.72
N ILE A 290 -7.72 -3.73 -12.71
CA ILE A 290 -7.42 -3.29 -11.34
C ILE A 290 -6.11 -2.49 -11.28
N THR A 291 -5.17 -2.72 -12.21
CA THR A 291 -3.88 -1.99 -12.23
C THR A 291 -4.07 -0.49 -12.40
N LYS A 292 -5.17 -0.08 -13.05
CA LYS A 292 -5.52 1.32 -13.26
C LYS A 292 -5.99 2.02 -11.99
N THR A 293 -6.12 1.32 -10.86
CA THR A 293 -6.37 1.94 -9.55
C THR A 293 -5.11 2.48 -8.89
N ALA A 294 -3.91 2.12 -9.38
CA ALA A 294 -2.64 2.52 -8.78
C ALA A 294 -2.48 4.04 -8.66
N PHE A 295 -2.00 4.44 -7.48
CA PHE A 295 -1.71 5.80 -7.00
C PHE A 295 -2.90 6.74 -6.97
N GLY A 296 -3.04 7.51 -5.89
CA GLY A 296 -4.15 8.45 -5.79
C GLY A 296 -4.14 9.30 -4.53
N ASP A 297 -5.32 9.85 -4.24
CA ASP A 297 -5.55 10.78 -3.15
C ASP A 297 -6.44 10.11 -2.09
N PRO A 298 -5.92 9.86 -0.88
CA PRO A 298 -6.67 9.12 0.14
C PRO A 298 -7.85 9.91 0.72
N VAL A 299 -7.73 11.24 0.82
CA VAL A 299 -8.80 12.10 1.36
C VAL A 299 -9.94 12.20 0.35
N LYS A 300 -9.59 12.36 -0.94
CA LYS A 300 -10.56 12.32 -2.03
C LYS A 300 -11.25 10.96 -2.12
N ALA A 301 -10.51 9.85 -2.06
CA ALA A 301 -11.11 8.52 -2.07
C ALA A 301 -12.12 8.34 -0.92
N THR A 302 -11.80 8.84 0.27
CA THR A 302 -12.73 8.85 1.40
C THR A 302 -14.02 9.62 1.07
N ALA A 303 -13.90 10.82 0.46
CA ALA A 303 -15.04 11.62 0.03
C ALA A 303 -15.83 11.00 -1.15
N GLN A 304 -15.16 10.24 -2.02
CA GLN A 304 -15.80 9.50 -3.12
C GLN A 304 -16.66 8.34 -2.59
N LEU A 305 -16.38 7.83 -1.39
CA LEU A 305 -17.16 6.78 -0.72
C LEU A 305 -18.34 7.32 0.11
N ASN A 306 -18.21 8.49 0.76
CA ASN A 306 -19.23 9.01 1.69
C ASN A 306 -19.95 10.29 1.24
N ASN A 307 -19.63 10.81 0.05
CA ASN A 307 -20.13 12.08 -0.50
C ASN A 307 -19.83 13.35 0.31
N LYS A 308 -18.92 13.31 1.28
CA LYS A 308 -18.59 14.48 2.08
C LYS A 308 -17.61 15.43 1.39
N SER A 309 -17.32 16.56 2.02
CA SER A 309 -16.33 17.52 1.53
C SER A 309 -14.94 17.14 2.03
N THR A 310 -13.92 17.35 1.20
CA THR A 310 -12.52 17.07 1.55
C THR A 310 -11.90 18.26 2.28
N HIS A 311 -11.20 18.00 3.37
CA HIS A 311 -10.44 19.02 4.11
C HIS A 311 -9.02 18.52 4.33
N TYR A 312 -8.03 19.22 3.78
CA TYR A 312 -6.62 18.84 3.82
C TYR A 312 -5.82 19.69 4.80
N TYR A 313 -4.84 19.05 5.44
CA TYR A 313 -3.90 19.66 6.38
C TYR A 313 -2.49 19.13 6.14
N ASN A 314 -1.66 19.91 5.47
CA ASN A 314 -0.23 19.65 5.29
C ASN A 314 0.51 19.78 6.62
N THR A 315 1.53 18.95 6.84
CA THR A 315 2.33 18.96 8.07
C THR A 315 3.38 20.07 8.10
N SER A 316 3.93 20.46 6.95
CA SER A 316 5.03 21.43 6.84
C SER A 316 4.74 22.79 7.51
N GLY A 317 3.48 23.21 7.56
CA GLY A 317 3.03 24.45 8.20
C GLY A 317 2.47 24.28 9.62
N ARG A 318 2.56 23.08 10.23
CA ARG A 318 1.87 22.76 11.48
C ARG A 318 2.79 22.03 12.46
N THR A 319 2.77 22.46 13.70
CA THR A 319 3.39 21.72 14.82
C THR A 319 2.65 20.41 15.08
N GLY A 320 3.32 19.41 15.64
CA GLY A 320 2.68 18.18 16.13
C GLY A 320 1.42 18.44 16.98
N SER A 321 1.45 19.41 17.90
CA SER A 321 0.27 19.76 18.73
C SER A 321 -0.94 20.22 17.91
N LYS A 322 -0.74 20.97 16.81
CA LYS A 322 -1.84 21.40 15.92
C LYS A 322 -2.43 20.22 15.16
N LEU A 323 -1.58 19.32 14.68
CA LEU A 323 -2.02 18.10 13.99
C LEU A 323 -2.81 17.20 14.93
N PHE A 324 -2.32 17.04 16.17
CA PHE A 324 -3.03 16.34 17.23
C PHE A 324 -4.40 16.97 17.53
N SER A 325 -4.49 18.30 17.68
CA SER A 325 -5.78 18.99 17.90
C SER A 325 -6.76 18.76 16.75
N ILE A 326 -6.30 18.76 15.49
CA ILE A 326 -7.17 18.47 14.34
C ILE A 326 -7.78 17.07 14.44
N VAL A 327 -7.01 16.06 14.85
CA VAL A 327 -7.55 14.71 15.05
C VAL A 327 -8.59 14.73 16.17
N ARG A 328 -8.29 15.39 17.31
CA ARG A 328 -9.21 15.52 18.45
C ARG A 328 -10.55 16.17 18.09
N GLU A 329 -10.51 17.24 17.32
CA GLU A 329 -11.69 17.98 16.86
C GLU A 329 -12.61 17.15 15.94
N ASN A 330 -12.10 16.03 15.39
CA ASN A 330 -12.84 15.10 14.55
C ASN A 330 -13.05 13.75 15.24
N SER A 331 -12.89 13.70 16.56
CA SER A 331 -13.06 12.53 17.39
C SER A 331 -14.14 12.70 18.46
N ALA A 332 -14.82 11.61 18.79
CA ALA A 332 -15.54 11.46 20.04
C ALA A 332 -14.69 10.61 20.98
N SER A 333 -14.35 11.15 22.15
CA SER A 333 -13.32 10.56 23.02
C SER A 333 -12.01 10.35 22.22
N TYR A 334 -11.41 9.17 22.24
CA TYR A 334 -10.17 8.83 21.53
C TYR A 334 -10.39 8.36 20.08
N LYS A 335 -11.64 8.18 19.63
CA LYS A 335 -11.99 7.59 18.32
C LYS A 335 -12.41 8.66 17.33
N THR A 336 -11.89 8.63 16.10
CA THR A 336 -12.42 9.48 15.01
C THR A 336 -13.86 9.13 14.67
N ILE A 337 -14.70 10.15 14.51
CA ILE A 337 -16.11 10.06 14.07
C ILE A 337 -16.33 10.61 12.66
N HIS A 338 -15.38 11.37 12.16
CA HIS A 338 -15.29 11.68 10.73
C HIS A 338 -14.19 10.80 10.11
N PRO A 339 -14.42 10.16 8.96
CA PRO A 339 -13.40 9.38 8.28
C PRO A 339 -12.17 10.22 7.94
N MET A 340 -10.98 9.73 8.36
CA MET A 340 -9.71 10.44 8.23
C MET A 340 -8.62 9.52 7.69
N THR A 341 -7.77 10.08 6.84
CA THR A 341 -6.60 9.43 6.28
C THR A 341 -5.38 10.35 6.36
N ALA A 342 -4.20 9.76 6.40
CA ALA A 342 -2.92 10.46 6.40
C ALA A 342 -2.00 9.87 5.32
N TRP A 343 -1.03 10.64 4.85
CA TRP A 343 -0.05 10.15 3.89
C TRP A 343 1.36 10.65 4.20
N THR A 344 2.33 9.81 3.88
CA THR A 344 3.75 10.06 4.13
C THR A 344 4.42 10.85 3.00
N TYR A 345 5.54 11.50 3.30
CA TYR A 345 6.43 12.01 2.26
C TYR A 345 6.99 10.84 1.42
N GLY A 346 7.43 11.11 0.18
CA GLY A 346 8.01 10.07 -0.66
C GLY A 346 9.32 9.51 -0.12
N SER A 347 10.12 10.34 0.54
CA SER A 347 11.38 9.96 1.17
C SER A 347 11.61 10.68 2.50
N SER A 348 12.39 10.08 3.40
CA SER A 348 12.85 10.71 4.63
C SER A 348 14.13 10.05 5.13
N LYS A 349 15.02 10.83 5.75
CA LYS A 349 16.19 10.26 6.46
C LYS A 349 15.78 9.35 7.62
N ASP A 350 14.56 9.54 8.13
CA ASP A 350 14.06 8.86 9.32
C ASP A 350 13.16 7.64 8.97
N TYR A 351 13.04 7.22 7.70
CA TYR A 351 12.27 6.01 7.36
C TYR A 351 13.02 4.71 7.62
N THR A 352 14.31 4.68 7.31
CA THR A 352 15.15 3.48 7.46
C THR A 352 15.07 2.95 8.90
N GLY A 353 14.66 1.68 9.05
CA GLY A 353 14.54 1.01 10.34
C GLY A 353 13.31 1.39 11.19
N THR A 354 12.39 2.23 10.72
CA THR A 354 11.20 2.63 11.49
C THR A 354 9.91 1.88 11.13
N ASN A 355 9.90 1.10 10.05
CA ASN A 355 8.69 0.49 9.46
C ASN A 355 7.61 1.51 9.02
N VAL A 356 7.89 2.81 9.02
CA VAL A 356 7.04 3.80 8.35
C VAL A 356 7.38 3.79 6.86
N VAL A 357 6.35 3.64 6.03
CA VAL A 357 6.49 3.50 4.58
C VAL A 357 6.33 4.86 3.91
N GLY A 358 7.27 5.25 3.06
CA GLY A 358 7.22 6.45 2.23
C GLY A 358 6.13 6.35 1.16
N ASN A 359 5.63 7.50 0.69
CA ASN A 359 4.54 7.63 -0.29
C ASN A 359 3.35 6.67 -0.05
N HIS A 360 2.98 6.47 1.22
CA HIS A 360 1.98 5.49 1.64
C HIS A 360 0.84 6.16 2.39
N ALA A 361 -0.36 5.61 2.24
CA ALA A 361 -1.56 6.11 2.90
C ALA A 361 -1.89 5.27 4.13
N TYR A 362 -2.26 5.94 5.21
CA TYR A 362 -2.65 5.35 6.48
C TYR A 362 -4.06 5.80 6.85
N THR A 363 -4.81 4.94 7.54
CA THR A 363 -6.08 5.33 8.18
C THR A 363 -5.77 6.05 9.49
N VAL A 364 -6.43 7.17 9.78
CA VAL A 364 -6.34 7.81 11.10
C VAL A 364 -7.51 7.31 11.95
N LEU A 365 -7.20 6.51 12.98
CA LEU A 365 -8.22 5.90 13.84
C LEU A 365 -8.58 6.77 15.04
N GLY A 366 -7.66 7.64 15.46
CA GLY A 366 -7.86 8.35 16.70
C GLY A 366 -6.62 9.02 17.24
N TRP A 367 -6.67 9.32 18.52
CA TRP A 367 -5.60 9.98 19.25
C TRP A 367 -5.50 9.42 20.66
N ALA A 368 -4.35 9.60 21.28
CA ALA A 368 -4.15 9.27 22.68
C ALA A 368 -3.24 10.29 23.38
N TYR A 369 -3.46 10.46 24.68
CA TYR A 369 -2.54 11.16 25.55
C TYR A 369 -2.09 10.22 26.67
N LYS A 370 -0.82 9.85 26.67
CA LYS A 370 -0.22 8.88 27.60
C LYS A 370 1.17 9.34 28.00
N ASN A 371 1.50 9.23 29.28
CA ASN A 371 2.83 9.59 29.81
C ASN A 371 3.28 11.00 29.36
N SER A 372 2.37 11.96 29.42
CA SER A 372 2.56 13.35 28.98
C SER A 372 2.88 13.55 27.50
N LYS A 373 2.68 12.52 26.67
CA LYS A 373 2.92 12.54 25.21
C LYS A 373 1.61 12.44 24.44
N SER A 374 1.57 13.15 23.32
CA SER A 374 0.43 13.18 22.39
C SER A 374 0.70 12.25 21.21
N TYR A 375 -0.20 11.30 20.98
CA TYR A 375 -0.09 10.29 19.93
C TYR A 375 -1.24 10.39 18.94
N ILE A 376 -0.94 10.13 17.66
CA ILE A 376 -1.91 9.90 16.61
C ILE A 376 -1.93 8.40 16.34
N ILE A 377 -3.13 7.81 16.35
CA ILE A 377 -3.34 6.38 16.13
C ILE A 377 -3.64 6.17 14.66
N LEU A 378 -2.85 5.32 14.02
CA LEU A 378 -2.87 5.05 12.59
C LEU A 378 -3.03 3.56 12.32
N ARG A 379 -3.51 3.22 11.12
CA ARG A 379 -3.44 1.86 10.57
C ARG A 379 -2.77 1.84 9.21
N ASN A 380 -1.79 0.96 9.06
CA ASN A 380 -1.25 0.55 7.77
C ASN A 380 -2.27 -0.36 7.03
N PRO A 381 -2.77 0.01 5.84
CA PRO A 381 -3.72 -0.82 5.08
C PRO A 381 -3.14 -2.15 4.59
N TRP A 382 -1.83 -2.40 4.76
CA TRP A 382 -1.25 -3.73 4.57
C TRP A 382 -1.66 -4.71 5.67
N GLY A 383 -2.18 -4.21 6.80
CA GLY A 383 -2.56 -5.05 7.94
C GLY A 383 -1.37 -5.63 8.72
N VAL A 384 -0.16 -5.13 8.47
CA VAL A 384 1.12 -5.49 9.10
C VAL A 384 2.09 -4.31 9.02
N THR A 385 3.33 -4.50 9.48
CA THR A 385 4.45 -3.53 9.37
C THR A 385 4.22 -2.30 10.25
N GLU A 386 3.98 -2.54 11.54
CA GLU A 386 3.88 -1.51 12.55
C GLU A 386 5.28 -0.96 12.92
N PRO A 387 5.39 0.37 13.07
CA PRO A 387 6.53 1.00 13.71
C PRO A 387 6.71 0.58 15.17
N ALA A 388 7.92 0.18 15.54
CA ALA A 388 8.32 -0.11 16.91
C ALA A 388 9.46 0.85 17.33
N GLY A 389 9.36 1.46 18.52
CA GLY A 389 10.44 2.30 19.05
C GLY A 389 9.97 3.34 20.08
N LEU A 390 10.89 4.21 20.50
CA LEU A 390 10.65 5.19 21.57
C LEU A 390 9.56 6.23 21.28
N ASN A 391 9.30 6.46 20.00
CA ASN A 391 8.30 7.43 19.54
C ASN A 391 6.95 6.78 19.22
N THR A 392 6.79 5.49 19.54
CA THR A 392 5.54 4.77 19.40
C THR A 392 4.99 4.37 20.75
N TYR A 393 3.66 4.24 20.83
CA TYR A 393 3.00 3.70 22.01
C TYR A 393 2.48 2.30 21.72
N GLN A 394 2.89 1.36 22.57
CA GLN A 394 2.47 -0.03 22.54
C GLN A 394 1.50 -0.25 23.71
N GLY A 395 0.27 -0.63 23.42
CA GLY A 395 -0.74 -0.83 24.46
C GLY A 395 -2.15 -0.97 23.91
N VAL A 396 -3.10 -1.08 24.83
CA VAL A 396 -4.53 -1.13 24.50
C VAL A 396 -5.19 0.18 24.92
N LEU A 397 -6.08 0.71 24.07
CA LEU A 397 -6.79 1.96 24.31
C LEU A 397 -8.31 1.75 24.21
N SER A 398 -8.99 1.90 25.34
CA SER A 398 -10.46 1.84 25.40
C SER A 398 -11.09 3.21 25.18
N PHE A 399 -12.29 3.22 24.62
CA PHE A 399 -13.06 4.44 24.34
C PHE A 399 -14.01 4.80 25.48
N PHE A 400 -14.73 5.92 25.33
CA PHE A 400 -15.69 6.43 26.33
C PHE A 400 -16.75 5.39 26.72
N ASP A 401 -17.39 4.76 25.75
CA ASP A 401 -18.33 3.67 25.99
C ASP A 401 -17.62 2.32 25.85
N LYS A 402 -16.97 1.89 26.94
CA LYS A 402 -16.21 0.63 27.01
C LYS A 402 -17.10 -0.61 26.91
N SER A 403 -18.39 -0.49 27.21
CA SER A 403 -19.35 -1.59 27.11
C SER A 403 -19.73 -1.90 25.66
N PHE A 404 -19.67 -0.89 24.79
CA PHE A 404 -20.03 -1.02 23.38
C PHE A 404 -18.82 -1.10 22.45
N TRP A 405 -17.83 -0.21 22.62
CA TRP A 405 -16.70 -0.13 21.70
C TRP A 405 -15.55 -1.07 22.09
N ARG A 406 -15.13 -1.91 21.14
CA ARG A 406 -13.90 -2.68 21.26
C ARG A 406 -12.69 -1.74 21.42
N PRO A 407 -11.77 -2.01 22.34
CA PRO A 407 -10.53 -1.24 22.44
C PRO A 407 -9.68 -1.34 21.17
N ILE A 408 -8.91 -0.29 20.87
CA ILE A 408 -7.83 -0.39 19.90
C ILE A 408 -6.65 -1.10 20.55
N ASN A 409 -6.15 -2.15 19.90
CA ASN A 409 -4.97 -2.88 20.29
C ASN A 409 -3.78 -2.49 19.42
N MET A 410 -2.76 -1.84 19.99
CA MET A 410 -1.50 -1.51 19.29
C MET A 410 -0.39 -2.52 19.60
N ILE A 411 -0.71 -3.63 20.25
CA ILE A 411 0.17 -4.78 20.48
C ILE A 411 -0.09 -5.87 19.41
N GLY A 412 -1.20 -5.77 18.67
CA GLY A 412 -1.55 -6.68 17.60
C GLY A 412 -0.64 -6.55 16.38
N ASN A 413 -0.75 -7.51 15.47
CA ASN A 413 -0.15 -7.46 14.13
C ASN A 413 -1.30 -7.34 13.11
N ASP A 414 -1.86 -6.14 13.02
CA ASP A 414 -3.05 -5.79 12.22
C ASP A 414 -2.93 -4.44 11.49
N GLY A 415 -1.72 -3.88 11.50
CA GLY A 415 -1.31 -2.61 10.94
C GLY A 415 -1.49 -1.43 11.90
N VAL A 416 -2.03 -1.62 13.11
CA VAL A 416 -2.39 -0.52 14.01
C VAL A 416 -1.22 -0.11 14.92
N PHE A 417 -0.91 1.18 14.92
CA PHE A 417 0.13 1.75 15.78
C PHE A 417 -0.21 3.18 16.22
N ALA A 418 0.42 3.63 17.29
CA ALA A 418 0.39 5.02 17.72
C ALA A 418 1.77 5.65 17.58
N ILE A 419 1.84 6.82 16.94
CA ILE A 419 3.07 7.59 16.78
C ILE A 419 2.94 8.96 17.45
N GLU A 420 4.00 9.43 18.09
CA GLU A 420 4.04 10.77 18.67
C GLU A 420 3.75 11.84 17.61
N ALA A 421 2.96 12.85 17.98
CA ALA A 421 2.51 13.88 17.03
C ALA A 421 3.67 14.68 16.40
N ASN A 422 4.81 14.81 17.11
CA ASN A 422 6.02 15.44 16.57
C ASN A 422 6.74 14.55 15.55
N SER A 423 6.71 13.24 15.74
CA SER A 423 7.23 12.29 14.75
C SER A 423 6.29 12.19 13.55
N PHE A 424 4.98 12.22 13.78
CA PHE A 424 3.98 12.35 12.72
C PHE A 424 4.26 13.58 11.84
N GLN A 425 4.49 14.76 12.44
CA GLN A 425 4.82 15.98 11.70
C GLN A 425 6.02 15.81 10.75
N LYS A 426 7.05 15.07 11.18
CA LYS A 426 8.30 14.89 10.40
C LYS A 426 8.15 13.87 9.27
N LEU A 427 7.39 12.81 9.52
CA LEU A 427 7.29 11.66 8.61
C LEU A 427 6.10 11.78 7.64
N PHE A 428 5.03 12.44 8.05
CA PHE A 428 3.81 12.58 7.25
C PHE A 428 3.85 13.88 6.46
N ALA A 429 3.39 13.86 5.21
CA ALA A 429 3.23 15.05 4.39
C ALA A 429 1.90 15.76 4.68
N GLY A 430 0.89 15.00 5.09
CA GLY A 430 -0.39 15.57 5.51
C GLY A 430 -1.38 14.55 6.06
N LEU A 431 -2.50 15.10 6.53
CA LEU A 431 -3.71 14.36 6.87
C LEU A 431 -4.94 15.08 6.33
N GLY A 432 -6.04 14.36 6.19
CA GLY A 432 -7.30 14.96 5.80
C GLY A 432 -8.51 14.23 6.37
N VAL A 433 -9.64 14.92 6.29
CA VAL A 433 -10.94 14.45 6.77
C VAL A 433 -11.98 14.65 5.66
N ALA A 434 -12.89 13.69 5.53
CA ALA A 434 -14.07 13.81 4.67
C ALA A 434 -15.32 14.03 5.54
N LYS A 435 -15.79 15.27 5.66
CA LYS A 435 -16.94 15.66 6.51
C LYS A 435 -17.87 16.70 5.88
#